data_AF-A0A928QAR5-F1
#
_entry.id   AF-A0A928QAR5-F1
#
_cell.length_a   1.000
_cell.length_b   1.000
_cell.length_c   1.000
_cell.angle_alpha   90.00
_cell.angle_beta   90.00
_cell.angle_gamma   90.00
#
_symmetry.space_group_name_H-M   'P 1'
#
loop_
_entity.id
_entity.type
_entity.pdbx_description
1 polymer ?
#
loop_
_entity_poly.entity_id
_entity_poly.type
_entity_poly.pdbx_seq_one_letter_code
_entity_poly.pdbx_strand_id
1 'polypeptide(L)'
;MQEWNEIDTDADIEKLGSLHDSVIVSVEYHSGCAGNRSGLTCWTEKDQHTASVIIDHSWTGRIELLFTGVRCCVISGFTENYTKEIYGCNLFFRTDLLGKTRDDRLIVWTDGGDISLENLCTNLNGNGQTVIIAERLKWRYIEKFDECRG
;
A
#
# COMPACT_ATOMS: atom_id res chain seq x y z
N MET A 1 7.60 -21.46 -4.53
CA MET A 1 7.49 -20.05 -4.11
C MET A 1 6.67 -19.33 -5.16
N GLN A 2 5.67 -18.57 -4.76
CA GLN A 2 4.84 -17.81 -5.72
C GLN A 2 5.65 -16.63 -6.26
N GLU A 3 5.54 -16.37 -7.57
CA GLU A 3 6.30 -15.34 -8.31
C GLU A 3 5.74 -13.94 -8.02
N TRP A 4 6.62 -12.94 -8.00
CA TRP A 4 6.24 -11.54 -7.81
C TRP A 4 5.85 -10.91 -9.14
N ASN A 5 4.75 -10.17 -9.14
CA ASN A 5 4.29 -9.36 -10.26
C ASN A 5 4.61 -7.89 -9.96
N GLU A 6 5.41 -7.23 -10.79
CA GLU A 6 5.75 -5.82 -10.64
C GLU A 6 4.65 -4.93 -11.25
N ILE A 7 4.47 -3.74 -10.69
CA ILE A 7 3.52 -2.73 -11.18
C ILE A 7 4.30 -1.52 -11.71
N ASP A 8 4.42 -1.45 -13.03
CA ASP A 8 5.09 -0.35 -13.73
C ASP A 8 4.16 0.43 -14.66
N THR A 9 2.99 -0.11 -14.97
CA THR A 9 2.02 0.47 -15.90
C THR A 9 0.59 0.32 -15.40
N ASP A 10 -0.33 1.12 -15.94
CA ASP A 10 -1.75 1.00 -15.64
C ASP A 10 -2.29 -0.41 -16.02
N ALA A 11 -1.73 -1.03 -17.05
CA ALA A 11 -2.06 -2.41 -17.41
C ALA A 11 -1.65 -3.43 -16.34
N ASP A 12 -0.61 -3.16 -15.55
CA ASP A 12 -0.21 -4.02 -14.43
C ASP A 12 -1.13 -3.83 -13.21
N ILE A 13 -1.65 -2.60 -13.02
CA ILE A 13 -2.71 -2.30 -12.05
C ILE A 13 -3.98 -3.08 -12.43
N GLU A 14 -4.36 -3.05 -13.71
CA GLU A 14 -5.52 -3.80 -14.22
C GLU A 14 -5.39 -5.31 -13.99
N LYS A 15 -4.17 -5.88 -14.11
CA LYS A 15 -3.92 -7.31 -13.83
C LYS A 15 -4.08 -7.68 -12.36
N LEU A 16 -3.72 -6.78 -11.44
CA LEU A 16 -3.98 -7.00 -10.00
C LEU A 16 -5.49 -7.06 -9.73
N GLY A 17 -6.27 -6.30 -10.50
CA GLY A 17 -7.72 -6.23 -10.39
C GLY A 17 -8.18 -5.37 -9.21
N SER A 18 -9.50 -5.29 -9.04
CA SER A 18 -10.10 -4.57 -7.92
C SER A 18 -9.93 -5.37 -6.64
N LEU A 19 -9.37 -4.75 -5.60
CA LEU A 19 -9.30 -5.30 -4.25
C LEU A 19 -10.54 -4.92 -3.41
N HIS A 20 -11.66 -4.56 -4.04
CA HIS A 20 -12.94 -4.42 -3.34
C HIS A 20 -13.39 -5.73 -2.70
N ASP A 21 -14.30 -5.66 -1.72
CA ASP A 21 -14.87 -6.81 -1.02
C ASP A 21 -13.78 -7.74 -0.44
N SER A 22 -12.72 -7.12 0.09
CA SER A 22 -11.58 -7.80 0.71
C SER A 22 -11.28 -7.22 2.08
N VAL A 23 -10.41 -7.88 2.84
CA VAL A 23 -10.04 -7.45 4.19
C VAL A 23 -8.54 -7.29 4.33
N ILE A 24 -8.09 -6.17 4.89
CA ILE A 24 -6.69 -6.01 5.30
C ILE A 24 -6.45 -6.89 6.54
N VAL A 25 -5.60 -7.89 6.40
CA VAL A 25 -5.23 -8.83 7.47
C VAL A 25 -4.07 -8.30 8.29
N SER A 26 -3.06 -7.74 7.63
CA SER A 26 -1.92 -7.15 8.30
C SER A 26 -1.26 -6.06 7.46
N VAL A 27 -0.62 -5.13 8.16
CA VAL A 27 0.26 -4.12 7.59
C VAL A 27 1.56 -4.15 8.38
N GLU A 28 2.68 -4.30 7.69
CA GLU A 28 4.01 -4.27 8.28
C GLU A 28 4.81 -3.14 7.64
N TYR A 29 5.25 -2.16 8.44
CA TYR A 29 6.03 -1.03 7.98
C TYR A 29 7.45 -1.10 8.52
N HIS A 30 8.42 -0.99 7.60
CA HIS A 30 9.84 -0.87 7.91
C HIS A 30 10.33 0.51 7.49
N SER A 31 10.77 1.32 8.46
CA SER A 31 11.33 2.64 8.18
C SER A 31 12.77 2.59 7.64
N GLY A 32 13.41 1.42 7.69
CA GLY A 32 14.84 1.26 7.40
C GLY A 32 15.77 1.84 8.48
N CYS A 33 15.36 2.89 9.19
CA CYS A 33 16.16 3.52 10.23
C CYS A 33 16.46 2.57 11.40
N ALA A 34 17.70 2.57 11.88
CA ALA A 34 18.09 1.87 13.09
C ALA A 34 18.91 2.76 14.03
N GLY A 35 18.85 2.45 15.32
CA GLY A 35 19.79 2.99 16.30
C GLY A 35 21.05 2.11 16.35
N ASN A 36 22.22 2.72 16.45
CA ASN A 36 23.45 1.97 16.74
C ASN A 36 23.80 2.03 18.25
N ARG A 37 24.71 1.15 18.68
CA ARG A 37 25.16 1.06 20.09
C ARG A 37 25.85 2.32 20.60
N SER A 38 26.19 3.25 19.72
CA SER A 38 26.81 4.53 20.04
C SER A 38 25.78 5.65 20.27
N GLY A 39 24.48 5.35 20.18
CA GLY A 39 23.40 6.33 20.34
C GLY A 39 23.16 7.20 19.10
N LEU A 40 23.73 6.84 17.95
CA LEU A 40 23.48 7.53 16.68
C LEU A 40 22.35 6.84 15.92
N THR A 41 21.49 7.63 15.30
CA THR A 41 20.51 7.15 14.31
C THR A 41 21.21 6.97 12.97
N CYS A 42 21.18 5.77 12.40
CA CYS A 42 21.61 5.57 11.02
C CYS A 42 20.42 5.77 10.07
N TRP A 43 20.65 6.59 9.07
CA TRP A 43 19.77 6.72 7.91
C TRP A 43 20.12 5.60 6.94
N THR A 44 19.09 4.94 6.43
CA THR A 44 19.25 3.90 5.41
C THR A 44 18.83 4.42 4.06
N GLU A 45 19.21 3.68 3.02
CA GLU A 45 18.85 4.01 1.65
C GLU A 45 17.33 4.02 1.45
N LYS A 46 16.87 4.79 0.45
CA LYS A 46 15.45 4.97 0.13
C LYS A 46 14.71 3.63 -0.04
N ASP A 47 15.37 2.62 -0.61
CA ASP A 47 14.79 1.30 -0.86
C ASP A 47 14.54 0.47 0.41
N GLN A 48 15.08 0.91 1.57
CA GLN A 48 14.84 0.23 2.86
C GLN A 48 13.54 0.68 3.54
N HIS A 49 12.88 1.72 3.03
CA HIS A 49 11.54 2.10 3.45
C HIS A 49 10.52 1.21 2.74
N THR A 50 9.95 0.24 3.46
CA THR A 50 9.02 -0.73 2.88
C THR A 50 7.73 -0.84 3.67
N ALA A 51 6.65 -1.21 2.99
CA ALA A 51 5.40 -1.58 3.61
C ALA A 51 4.90 -2.87 2.94
N SER A 52 4.56 -3.88 3.74
CA SER A 52 3.85 -5.07 3.27
C SER A 52 2.41 -5.02 3.76
N VAL A 53 1.46 -5.26 2.86
CA VAL A 53 0.03 -5.34 3.16
C VAL A 53 -0.47 -6.71 2.75
N ILE A 54 -1.03 -7.45 3.70
CA ILE A 54 -1.70 -8.72 3.44
C ILE A 54 -3.20 -8.48 3.35
N ILE A 55 -3.79 -8.94 2.25
CA ILE A 55 -5.20 -8.78 1.95
C ILE A 55 -5.82 -10.15 1.72
N ASP A 56 -6.93 -10.43 2.41
CA ASP A 56 -7.78 -11.58 2.12
C ASP A 56 -8.87 -11.14 1.15
N HIS A 57 -8.72 -11.55 -0.11
CA HIS A 57 -9.68 -11.27 -1.17
C HIS A 57 -10.62 -12.46 -1.35
N SER A 58 -11.91 -12.25 -1.11
CA SER A 58 -12.91 -13.32 -1.04
C SER A 58 -13.00 -14.21 -2.29
N TRP A 59 -12.57 -13.70 -3.45
CA TRP A 59 -12.69 -14.38 -4.73
C TRP A 59 -11.41 -15.03 -5.24
N THR A 60 -10.24 -14.52 -4.83
CA THR A 60 -8.95 -14.90 -5.44
C THR A 60 -7.96 -15.47 -4.43
N GLY A 61 -8.25 -15.34 -3.13
CA GLY A 61 -7.42 -15.81 -2.03
C GLY A 61 -6.66 -14.68 -1.34
N ARG A 62 -5.54 -15.03 -0.71
CA ARG A 62 -4.69 -14.09 0.03
C ARG A 62 -3.62 -13.49 -0.86
N ILE A 63 -3.58 -12.17 -0.92
CA ILE A 63 -2.63 -11.37 -1.72
C ILE A 63 -1.68 -10.64 -0.77
N GLU A 64 -0.41 -10.56 -1.15
CA GLU A 64 0.58 -9.67 -0.55
C GLU A 64 0.89 -8.53 -1.52
N LEU A 65 0.79 -7.30 -1.03
CA LEU A 65 1.30 -6.10 -1.68
C LEU A 65 2.58 -5.69 -0.96
N LEU A 66 3.69 -5.57 -1.70
CA LEU A 66 4.97 -5.11 -1.16
C LEU A 66 5.38 -3.80 -1.83
N PHE A 67 5.33 -2.73 -1.05
CA PHE A 67 5.75 -1.40 -1.41
C PHE A 67 7.20 -1.16 -1.01
N THR A 68 7.99 -0.56 -1.90
CA THR A 68 9.39 -0.17 -1.63
C THR A 68 9.63 1.29 -2.02
N GLY A 69 10.54 1.96 -1.31
CA GLY A 69 10.70 3.41 -1.48
C GLY A 69 9.52 4.19 -0.91
N VAL A 70 8.95 3.72 0.20
CA VAL A 70 7.74 4.31 0.81
C VAL A 70 8.01 5.77 1.21
N ARG A 71 7.14 6.67 0.75
CA ARG A 71 7.16 8.12 1.01
C ARG A 71 6.12 8.54 2.03
N CYS A 72 4.99 7.83 2.08
CA CYS A 72 3.93 8.06 3.04
C CYS A 72 3.28 6.71 3.38
N CYS A 73 3.02 6.48 4.67
CA CYS A 73 2.28 5.33 5.16
C CYS A 73 1.37 5.81 6.28
N VAL A 74 0.08 5.93 5.98
CA VAL A 74 -0.97 6.27 6.94
C VAL A 74 -1.80 5.02 7.14
N ILE A 75 -1.82 4.49 8.37
CA ILE A 75 -2.64 3.35 8.74
C ILE A 75 -3.75 3.90 9.63
N SER A 76 -4.99 3.88 9.13
CA SER A 76 -6.12 4.34 9.93
C SER A 76 -6.71 3.19 10.73
N GLY A 77 -6.61 3.27 12.05
CA GLY A 77 -7.18 2.31 12.99
C GLY A 77 -8.52 2.74 13.59
N PHE A 78 -9.02 3.94 13.27
CA PHE A 78 -9.97 4.69 14.12
C PHE A 78 -11.38 4.09 14.28
N THR A 79 -11.72 3.03 13.56
CA THR A 79 -12.91 2.21 13.85
C THR A 79 -12.50 0.98 14.67
N GLU A 80 -12.29 1.17 15.98
CA GLU A 80 -11.77 0.15 16.91
C GLU A 80 -12.58 -1.17 17.00
N ASN A 81 -13.66 -1.34 16.24
CA ASN A 81 -14.46 -2.58 16.20
C ASN A 81 -15.11 -2.87 14.83
N TYR A 82 -14.55 -2.35 13.73
CA TYR A 82 -15.09 -2.61 12.39
C TYR A 82 -14.17 -3.55 11.61
N THR A 83 -14.74 -4.47 10.84
CA THR A 83 -14.00 -5.29 9.89
C THR A 83 -13.19 -4.34 9.00
N LYS A 84 -11.90 -4.61 8.76
CA LYS A 84 -11.08 -3.82 7.82
C LYS A 84 -11.45 -4.14 6.38
N GLU A 85 -12.74 -4.12 6.11
CA GLU A 85 -13.36 -4.32 4.82
C GLU A 85 -13.00 -3.16 3.89
N ILE A 86 -12.48 -3.53 2.74
CA ILE A 86 -12.16 -2.64 1.64
C ILE A 86 -13.43 -2.53 0.79
N TYR A 87 -14.27 -1.54 1.09
CA TYR A 87 -15.45 -1.24 0.27
C TYR A 87 -15.11 -0.54 -1.06
N GLY A 88 -13.92 0.05 -1.13
CA GLY A 88 -13.39 0.65 -2.34
C GLY A 88 -11.87 0.70 -2.25
N CYS A 89 -11.19 0.40 -3.35
CA CYS A 89 -9.75 0.44 -3.42
C CYS A 89 -9.35 1.30 -4.62
N ASN A 90 -8.40 2.20 -4.42
CA ASN A 90 -7.80 2.93 -5.53
C ASN A 90 -6.30 2.64 -5.60
N LEU A 91 -5.83 2.40 -6.81
CA LEU A 91 -4.41 2.21 -7.12
C LEU A 91 -4.10 2.99 -8.40
N PHE A 92 -3.22 3.99 -8.33
CA PHE A 92 -2.92 4.85 -9.46
C PHE A 92 -1.56 5.54 -9.31
N PHE A 93 -0.98 5.96 -10.44
CA PHE A 93 0.27 6.73 -10.46
C PHE A 93 0.03 8.24 -10.32
N ARG A 94 0.97 8.93 -9.65
CA ARG A 94 1.01 10.38 -9.51
C ARG A 94 2.44 10.90 -9.68
N THR A 95 2.58 12.08 -10.26
CA THR A 95 3.89 12.75 -10.47
C THR A 95 3.97 14.13 -9.82
N ASP A 96 2.89 14.59 -9.18
CA ASP A 96 2.72 15.95 -8.66
C ASP A 96 2.88 16.03 -7.12
N LEU A 97 3.19 14.92 -6.45
CA LEU A 97 3.18 14.81 -4.99
C LEU A 97 4.45 15.33 -4.30
N LEU A 98 5.56 15.49 -5.02
CA LEU A 98 6.84 15.92 -4.45
C LEU A 98 7.17 17.40 -4.74
N GLY A 99 6.16 18.19 -5.10
CA GLY A 99 6.29 19.61 -5.40
C GLY A 99 6.78 19.89 -6.82
N LYS A 100 7.04 21.16 -7.14
CA LYS A 100 7.25 21.63 -8.52
C LYS A 100 8.59 21.23 -9.16
N THR A 101 9.54 20.74 -8.37
CA THR A 101 10.92 20.47 -8.83
C THR A 101 11.23 18.99 -8.97
N ARG A 102 10.25 18.11 -8.71
CA ARG A 102 10.39 16.66 -8.73
C ARG A 102 9.17 16.05 -9.38
N ASP A 103 9.41 15.29 -10.44
CA ASP A 103 8.41 14.60 -11.26
C ASP A 103 8.45 13.08 -11.05
N ASP A 104 9.01 12.62 -9.93
CA ASP A 104 9.07 11.19 -9.60
C ASP A 104 7.65 10.59 -9.70
N ARG A 105 7.51 9.54 -10.50
CA ARG A 105 6.28 8.78 -10.63
C ARG A 105 6.12 7.87 -9.41
N LEU A 106 5.15 8.19 -8.56
CA LEU A 106 4.83 7.45 -7.35
C LEU A 106 3.54 6.65 -7.53
N ILE A 107 3.51 5.46 -6.94
CA ILE A 107 2.30 4.65 -6.84
C ILE A 107 1.55 5.01 -5.56
N VAL A 108 0.25 5.25 -5.66
CA VAL A 108 -0.64 5.58 -4.54
C VAL A 108 -1.66 4.47 -4.40
N TRP A 109 -1.74 3.89 -3.20
CA TRP A 109 -2.75 2.91 -2.83
C TRP A 109 -3.61 3.42 -1.68
N THR A 110 -4.93 3.23 -1.76
CA THR A 110 -5.89 3.56 -0.69
C THR A 110 -6.92 2.47 -0.50
N ASP A 111 -7.33 2.23 0.75
CA ASP A 111 -8.40 1.28 1.12
C ASP A 111 -9.81 1.87 1.12
N GLY A 112 -9.96 3.08 0.57
CA GLY A 112 -11.24 3.74 0.37
C GLY A 112 -11.32 4.52 -0.94
N GLY A 113 -12.51 5.09 -1.19
CA GLY A 113 -12.85 5.88 -2.39
C GLY A 113 -12.07 7.19 -2.55
N ASP A 114 -12.62 8.12 -3.35
CA ASP A 114 -11.95 9.37 -3.74
C ASP A 114 -11.28 10.09 -2.57
N ILE A 115 -9.94 10.15 -2.63
CA ILE A 115 -9.13 10.81 -1.61
C ILE A 115 -8.64 12.17 -2.13
N SER A 116 -8.83 13.21 -1.32
CA SER A 116 -8.12 14.47 -1.51
C SER A 116 -6.73 14.33 -0.90
N LEU A 117 -5.73 14.06 -1.74
CA LEU A 117 -4.32 13.97 -1.31
C LEU A 117 -3.77 15.30 -0.75
N GLU A 118 -4.45 16.42 -0.99
CA GLU A 118 -4.06 17.76 -0.53
C GLU A 118 -4.04 17.90 1.00
N ASN A 119 -4.76 17.02 1.73
CA ASN A 119 -4.91 17.09 3.19
C ASN A 119 -4.45 15.83 3.94
N LEU A 120 -3.71 14.94 3.27
CA LEU A 120 -3.40 13.60 3.78
C LEU A 120 -2.70 13.58 5.14
N CYS A 121 -1.89 14.61 5.43
CA CYS A 121 -1.07 14.71 6.64
C CYS A 121 -1.60 15.73 7.66
N THR A 122 -2.63 16.50 7.33
CA THR A 122 -3.09 17.63 8.16
C THR A 122 -4.45 17.40 8.79
N ASN A 123 -5.22 16.41 8.31
CA ASN A 123 -6.58 16.19 8.77
C ASN A 123 -6.75 14.86 9.52
N LEU A 124 -6.36 14.85 10.80
CA LEU A 124 -6.56 13.73 11.73
C LEU A 124 -8.04 13.41 12.01
N ASN A 125 -8.97 14.28 11.59
CA ASN A 125 -10.41 14.14 11.83
C ASN A 125 -11.20 13.68 10.60
N GLY A 126 -10.54 13.43 9.45
CA GLY A 126 -11.21 13.40 8.15
C GLY A 126 -11.53 12.03 7.58
N ASN A 127 -10.51 11.25 7.25
CA ASN A 127 -10.71 10.08 6.40
C ASN A 127 -10.12 8.87 7.11
N GLY A 128 -10.99 7.96 7.58
CA GLY A 128 -10.61 6.69 8.20
C GLY A 128 -9.90 5.71 7.25
N GLN A 129 -9.19 6.20 6.24
CA GLN A 129 -8.60 5.46 5.14
C GLN A 129 -7.11 5.20 5.39
N THR A 130 -6.68 4.00 5.08
CA THR A 130 -5.27 3.63 4.94
C THR A 130 -4.76 4.12 3.60
N VAL A 131 -3.58 4.74 3.60
CA VAL A 131 -2.93 5.26 2.39
C VAL A 131 -1.45 4.90 2.40
N ILE A 132 -0.97 4.37 1.29
CA ILE A 132 0.45 4.10 1.07
C ILE A 132 0.88 4.78 -0.23
N ILE A 133 1.95 5.57 -0.16
CA ILE A 133 2.59 6.21 -1.31
C ILE A 133 4.02 5.71 -1.38
N ALA A 134 4.42 5.13 -2.51
CA ALA A 134 5.73 4.52 -2.69
C ALA A 134 6.30 4.74 -4.10
N GLU A 135 7.58 4.39 -4.29
CA GLU A 135 8.21 4.45 -5.61
C GLU A 135 7.91 3.21 -6.45
N ARG A 136 7.79 2.04 -5.81
CA ARG A 136 7.49 0.77 -6.49
C ARG A 136 6.51 -0.06 -5.69
N LEU A 137 5.73 -0.86 -6.41
CA LEU A 137 4.82 -1.86 -5.86
C LEU A 137 5.01 -3.16 -6.64
N LYS A 138 5.05 -4.27 -5.91
CA LYS A 138 4.89 -5.60 -6.47
C LYS A 138 3.92 -6.41 -5.64
N TRP A 139 3.30 -7.41 -6.25
CA TRP A 139 2.30 -8.23 -5.58
C TRP A 139 2.45 -9.72 -5.92
N ARG A 140 1.94 -10.56 -5.04
CA ARG A 140 1.83 -12.01 -5.28
C ARG A 140 0.64 -12.59 -4.54
N TYR A 141 0.16 -13.73 -4.99
CA TYR A 141 -0.67 -14.57 -4.14
C TYR A 141 0.22 -15.23 -3.06
N ILE A 142 -0.25 -15.23 -1.82
CA ILE A 142 0.29 -16.08 -0.75
C ILE A 142 -0.48 -17.40 -0.73
N GLU A 143 -1.79 -17.32 -0.95
CA GLU A 143 -2.71 -18.43 -1.08
C GLU A 143 -3.69 -18.07 -2.19
N LYS A 144 -3.85 -18.94 -3.19
CA LYS A 144 -4.79 -18.71 -4.29
C LYS A 144 -5.96 -19.64 -4.11
N PHE A 145 -7.19 -19.12 -4.17
CA PHE A 145 -8.35 -19.99 -4.27
C PHE A 145 -8.34 -20.62 -5.66
N ASP A 146 -8.49 -21.94 -5.71
CA ASP A 146 -8.75 -22.63 -6.96
C ASP A 146 -10.05 -22.03 -7.52
N GLU A 147 -10.01 -21.64 -8.80
CA GLU A 147 -11.21 -21.19 -9.50
C GLU A 147 -12.31 -22.21 -9.23
N CYS A 148 -13.44 -21.76 -8.67
CA CYS A 148 -14.65 -22.56 -8.63
C CYS A 148 -14.90 -23.02 -10.07
N ARG A 149 -14.61 -24.30 -10.36
CA ARG A 149 -15.06 -24.97 -11.57
C ARG A 149 -16.58 -25.03 -11.50
N GLY A 150 -17.21 -23.94 -11.91
CA GLY A 150 -18.64 -23.88 -12.20
C GLY A 150 -18.98 -24.80 -13.36
#